data_AF-A0A4U9D363-F1
#
_entry.id   AF-A0A4U9D363-F1
#
_cell.length_a   1.000
_cell.length_b   1.000
_cell.length_c   1.000
_cell.angle_alpha   90.00
_cell.angle_beta   90.00
_cell.angle_gamma   90.00
#
_symmetry.space_group_name_H-M   'P 1'
#
loop_
_entity.id
_entity.type
_entity.pdbx_description
1 polymer ?
#
loop_
_entity_poly.entity_id
_entity_poly.type
_entity_poly.pdbx_seq_one_letter_code
_entity_poly.pdbx_strand_id
1 'polypeptide(L)'
;MATHFARGILSAREPLSTRLSAACHQTARRLPEYRQTRYCASRSLLAELLFMLYGISELPEIIREADGRPVFRDRHFPAFPFHMPEISLASR
;
A
#
# COMPACT_ATOMS: atom_id res chain seq x y z
N MET A 1 -10.03 -11.85 20.71
CA MET A 1 -8.57 -11.62 20.56
C MET A 1 -8.23 -11.47 19.08
N ALA A 2 -7.21 -10.66 18.76
CA ALA A 2 -6.62 -10.39 17.43
C ALA A 2 -7.22 -9.28 16.52
N THR A 3 -7.62 -8.14 17.08
CA THR A 3 -7.75 -6.86 16.34
C THR A 3 -6.89 -5.76 16.98
N HIS A 4 -5.64 -6.10 17.32
CA HIS A 4 -4.68 -5.19 17.96
C HIS A 4 -3.38 -4.95 17.16
N PHE A 5 -3.27 -5.46 15.93
CA PHE A 5 -1.99 -5.49 15.21
C PHE A 5 -1.68 -4.27 14.32
N ALA A 6 -2.64 -3.37 14.08
CA ALA A 6 -2.47 -2.30 13.07
C ALA A 6 -2.69 -0.87 13.58
N ARG A 7 -2.89 -0.68 14.88
CA ARG A 7 -3.18 0.66 15.44
C ARG A 7 -1.92 1.41 15.92
N GLY A 8 -0.81 0.70 16.13
CA GLY A 8 0.44 1.27 16.67
C GLY A 8 1.48 1.75 15.64
N ILE A 9 1.51 1.17 14.43
CA ILE A 9 2.55 1.49 13.42
C ILE A 9 2.14 2.68 12.53
N LEU A 10 0.84 2.95 12.41
CA LEU A 10 0.30 4.03 11.56
C LEU A 10 0.15 5.36 12.31
N SER A 11 0.95 5.61 13.34
CA SER A 11 1.06 6.93 13.93
C SER A 11 1.69 7.85 12.88
N ALA A 12 0.87 8.76 12.36
CA ALA A 12 1.07 9.61 11.20
C ALA A 12 2.21 10.65 11.32
N ARG A 13 3.32 10.29 11.95
CA ARG A 13 4.34 11.24 12.41
C ARG A 13 5.76 10.94 11.94
N GLU A 14 5.98 9.81 11.26
CA GLU A 14 7.24 9.54 10.57
C GLU A 14 7.14 9.90 9.09
N PRO A 15 8.23 10.41 8.49
CA PRO A 15 8.25 10.73 7.06
C PRO A 15 7.92 9.46 6.28
N LEU A 16 6.98 9.59 5.34
CA LEU A 16 6.68 8.53 4.37
C LEU A 16 7.97 8.10 3.67
N SER A 17 8.10 6.80 3.39
CA SER A 17 9.29 6.24 2.73
C SER A 17 9.65 7.03 1.48
N THR A 18 10.94 7.34 1.29
CA THR A 18 11.44 7.97 0.06
C THR A 18 11.28 7.09 -1.18
N ARG A 19 10.95 5.81 -0.96
CA ARG A 19 10.73 4.78 -2.00
C ARG A 19 9.27 4.69 -2.43
N LEU A 20 8.41 5.53 -1.87
CA LEU A 20 7.01 5.61 -2.28
C LEU A 20 6.91 6.34 -3.63
N SER A 21 6.34 5.65 -4.62
CA SER A 21 6.18 6.22 -5.96
C SER A 21 5.25 7.45 -5.98
N ALA A 22 5.51 8.39 -6.88
CA ALA A 22 4.66 9.56 -7.13
C ALA A 22 3.20 9.18 -7.46
N ALA A 23 2.98 8.03 -8.12
CA ALA A 23 1.64 7.51 -8.41
C ALA A 23 0.84 7.18 -7.13
N CYS A 24 1.53 6.71 -6.07
CA CYS A 24 0.90 6.47 -4.78
C CYS A 24 0.50 7.78 -4.10
N HIS A 25 1.33 8.82 -4.17
CA HIS A 25 0.98 10.15 -3.65
C HIS A 25 -0.24 10.75 -4.38
N GLN A 26 -0.31 10.60 -5.72
CA GLN A 26 -1.47 11.04 -6.48
C GLN A 26 -2.73 10.26 -6.12
N THR A 27 -2.62 8.95 -5.93
CA THR A 27 -3.75 8.10 -5.51
C THR A 27 -4.23 8.48 -4.11
N ALA A 28 -3.31 8.70 -3.18
CA ALA A 28 -3.64 9.14 -1.83
C ALA A 28 -4.43 10.44 -1.83
N ARG A 29 -4.03 11.44 -2.64
CA ARG A 29 -4.76 12.72 -2.75
C ARG A 29 -6.20 12.58 -3.25
N ARG A 30 -6.54 11.49 -3.95
CA ARG A 30 -7.91 11.21 -4.43
C ARG A 30 -8.77 10.50 -3.38
N LEU A 31 -8.19 10.03 -2.28
CA LEU A 31 -8.90 9.38 -1.19
C LEU A 31 -9.36 10.40 -0.13
N PRO A 32 -10.40 10.10 0.65
CA PRO A 32 -10.75 10.88 1.83
C PRO A 32 -9.58 10.97 2.82
N GLU A 33 -9.42 12.09 3.51
CA GLU A 33 -8.26 12.40 4.39
C GLU A 33 -7.93 11.26 5.37
N TYR A 34 -8.95 10.67 6.01
CA TYR A 34 -8.79 9.56 6.94
C TYR A 34 -8.22 8.26 6.30
N ARG A 35 -8.37 8.08 4.98
CA ARG A 35 -7.80 6.97 4.22
C ARG A 35 -6.43 7.30 3.65
N GLN A 36 -6.11 8.57 3.38
CA GLN A 36 -4.83 8.96 2.78
C GLN A 36 -3.65 8.51 3.64
N THR A 37 -3.70 8.77 4.94
CA THR A 37 -2.65 8.39 5.89
C THR A 37 -2.44 6.88 5.92
N ARG A 38 -3.52 6.10 6.03
CA ARG A 38 -3.44 4.63 6.03
C ARG A 38 -2.93 4.08 4.70
N TYR A 39 -3.36 4.68 3.59
CA TYR A 39 -2.90 4.30 2.25
C TYR A 39 -1.40 4.56 2.11
N CYS A 40 -0.93 5.79 2.35
CA CYS A 40 0.48 6.14 2.25
C CYS A 40 1.37 5.30 3.17
N ALA A 41 0.95 5.08 4.41
CA ALA A 41 1.72 4.30 5.37
C ALA A 41 1.78 2.81 5.00
N SER A 42 0.68 2.20 4.58
CA SER A 42 0.70 0.79 4.10
C SER A 42 1.57 0.62 2.86
N ARG A 43 1.52 1.58 1.92
CA ARG A 43 2.38 1.57 0.73
C ARG A 43 3.85 1.84 1.06
N SER A 44 4.14 2.72 2.02
CA SER A 44 5.52 2.95 2.48
C SER A 44 6.12 1.69 3.10
N LEU A 45 5.37 1.00 3.97
CA LEU A 45 5.82 -0.28 4.54
C LEU A 45 6.10 -1.33 3.47
N LEU A 46 5.22 -1.43 2.48
CA LEU A 46 5.42 -2.35 1.36
C LEU A 46 6.67 -1.99 0.55
N ALA A 47 6.91 -0.70 0.28
CA ALA A 47 8.11 -0.23 -0.41
C ALA A 47 9.39 -0.62 0.34
N GLU A 48 9.42 -0.43 1.66
CA GLU A 48 10.55 -0.83 2.50
C GLU A 48 10.75 -2.36 2.51
N LEU A 49 9.66 -3.13 2.61
CA LEU A 49 9.74 -4.60 2.55
C LEU A 49 10.30 -5.08 1.22
N LEU A 50 9.86 -4.51 0.10
CA LEU A 50 10.36 -4.84 -1.23
C LEU A 50 11.84 -4.51 -1.38
N PHE A 51 12.27 -3.36 -0.85
CA PHE A 51 13.68 -3.01 -0.84
C PHE A 51 14.49 -4.02 -0.01
N MET A 52 14.03 -4.32 1.22
CA MET A 52 14.76 -5.21 2.12
C MET A 52 14.85 -6.65 1.57
N LEU A 53 13.81 -7.14 0.90
CA LEU A 53 13.76 -8.53 0.41
C LEU A 53 14.32 -8.70 -1.01
N TYR A 54 14.14 -7.71 -1.88
CA TYR A 54 14.43 -7.83 -3.32
C TYR A 54 15.32 -6.71 -3.87
N GLY A 55 15.74 -5.74 -3.06
CA GLY A 55 16.54 -4.59 -3.50
C GLY A 55 15.78 -3.58 -4.36
N ILE A 56 14.45 -3.68 -4.43
CA ILE A 56 13.61 -2.81 -5.26
C ILE A 56 13.55 -1.42 -4.63
N SER A 57 14.09 -0.42 -5.33
CA SER A 57 14.28 0.92 -4.79
C SER A 57 13.04 1.83 -4.86
N GLU A 58 12.03 1.46 -5.65
CA GLU A 58 10.76 2.18 -5.74
C GLU A 58 9.59 1.19 -5.77
N LEU A 59 8.52 1.49 -5.04
CA LEU A 59 7.32 0.65 -5.04
C LEU A 59 6.70 0.54 -6.44
N PRO A 60 6.61 -0.67 -7.03
CA PRO A 60 5.98 -0.86 -8.33
C PRO A 60 4.49 -0.50 -8.29
N GLU A 61 3.96 -0.10 -9.45
CA GLU A 61 2.55 0.24 -9.58
C GLU A 61 1.67 -0.97 -9.26
N ILE A 62 0.67 -0.78 -8.38
CA ILE A 62 -0.30 -1.81 -8.03
C ILE A 62 -1.61 -1.50 -8.74
N ILE A 63 -2.06 -2.43 -9.57
CA ILE A 63 -3.34 -2.39 -10.28
C ILE A 63 -4.31 -3.39 -9.65
N ARG A 64 -5.59 -3.27 -9.99
CA ARG A 64 -6.62 -4.25 -9.63
C ARG A 64 -6.94 -5.10 -10.85
N GLU A 65 -6.89 -6.42 -10.70
CA GLU A 65 -7.38 -7.36 -11.69
C GLU A 65 -8.92 -7.36 -11.74
N ALA A 66 -9.49 -8.04 -12.74
CA ALA A 66 -10.94 -8.09 -12.96
C ALA A 66 -11.71 -8.71 -11.77
N ASP A 67 -11.05 -9.54 -10.98
CA ASP A 67 -11.56 -10.15 -9.74
C ASP A 67 -11.41 -9.24 -8.50
N GLY A 68 -10.85 -8.04 -8.66
CA GLY A 68 -10.58 -7.08 -7.58
C GLY A 68 -9.28 -7.34 -6.83
N ARG A 69 -8.49 -8.34 -7.22
CA ARG A 69 -7.21 -8.64 -6.57
C ARG A 69 -6.17 -7.56 -6.87
N PRO A 70 -5.48 -7.02 -5.86
CA PRO A 70 -4.35 -6.12 -6.10
C PRO A 70 -3.13 -6.93 -6.57
N VAL A 71 -2.57 -6.54 -7.71
CA VAL A 71 -1.34 -7.13 -8.28
C VAL A 71 -0.38 -6.03 -8.73
N PHE A 72 0.91 -6.34 -8.81
CA PHE A 72 1.84 -5.43 -9.49
C PHE A 72 1.55 -5.42 -10.99
N ARG A 73 1.61 -4.24 -11.60
CA ARG A 73 1.45 -4.09 -13.05
C ARG A 73 2.52 -4.87 -13.81
N ASP A 74 3.76 -4.82 -13.32
CA ASP A 74 4.86 -5.58 -13.90
C ASP A 74 4.95 -6.96 -13.25
N ARG A 75 4.86 -8.00 -14.10
CA ARG A 75 4.88 -9.41 -13.70
C ARG A 75 6.26 -9.93 -13.35
N HIS A 76 7.32 -9.16 -13.59
CA HIS A 76 8.66 -9.49 -13.11
C HIS A 76 8.79 -9.37 -11.59
N PHE A 77 7.88 -8.65 -10.94
CA PHE A 77 7.82 -8.61 -9.49
C PHE A 77 7.11 -9.84 -8.93
N PRO A 78 7.58 -10.40 -7.81
CA PRO A 78 6.95 -11.56 -7.20
C PRO A 78 5.50 -11.24 -6.83
N ALA A 79 4.59 -12.16 -7.17
CA ALA A 79 3.19 -12.04 -6.81
C ALA A 79 3.05 -12.11 -5.29
N PHE A 80 2.58 -11.05 -4.65
CA PHE A 80 2.26 -11.09 -3.23
C PHE A 80 0.86 -11.68 -3.02
N PRO A 81 0.67 -12.57 -2.03
CA PRO A 81 -0.65 -12.92 -1.56
C PRO A 81 -1.18 -11.78 -0.66
N PHE A 82 -1.51 -10.63 -1.25
CA PHE A 82 -2.25 -9.59 -0.54
C PHE A 82 -3.72 -10.00 -0.43
N HIS A 83 -4.05 -10.84 0.56
CA HIS A 83 -5.38 -10.78 1.16
C HIS A 83 -5.35 -9.66 2.22
N MET A 84 -5.20 -8.41 1.78
CA MET A 84 -5.60 -7.30 2.62
C MET A 84 -7.13 -7.23 2.52
N PRO A 85 -7.89 -7.41 3.61
CA PRO A 85 -9.30 -7.06 3.59
C PRO A 85 -9.35 -5.55 3.41
N GLU A 86 -9.51 -5.13 2.16
CA GLU A 86 -9.80 -3.75 1.85
C GLU A 86 -11.17 -3.47 2.45
N ILE A 87 -11.18 -2.63 3.48
CA ILE A 87 -12.40 -2.03 4.03
C ILE A 87 -13.14 -1.45 2.84
N SER A 88 -14.24 -2.13 2.47
CA SER A 88 -15.26 -1.75 1.50
C SER A 88 -15.06 -0.32 1.00
N LEU A 89 -14.47 -0.20 -0.17
CA LEU A 89 -14.73 0.96 -1.01
C LEU A 89 -16.13 0.73 -1.55
N ALA A 90 -17.07 1.32 -0.82
CA ALA A 90 -18.45 1.48 -1.20
C ALA A 90 -18.51 1.99 -2.63
N SER A 91 -18.89 1.11 -3.54
CA SER A 91 -19.78 1.47 -4.63
C SER A 91 -21.17 1.59 -4.00
N ARG A 92 -21.48 2.77 -3.46
CA ARG A 92 -22.79 3.44 -3.33
C ARG A 92 -22.65 4.65 -2.41
#